data_AF-B5TV79-F1
#
_entry.id   AF-B5TV79-F1
#
_cell.length_a   1.000
_cell.length_b   1.000
_cell.length_c   1.000
_cell.angle_alpha   90.00
_cell.angle_beta   90.00
_cell.angle_gamma   90.00
#
_symmetry.space_group_name_H-M   'P 1'
#
loop_
_entity.id
_entity.type
_entity.pdbx_description
1 polymer ?
#
loop_
_entity_poly.entity_id
_entity_poly.type
_entity_poly.pdbx_seq_one_letter_code
_entity_poly.pdbx_strand_id
1 'polypeptide(L)' 'VDPGVLFGSKEFITNRINDTVRKTGKGKHILNLGHGIIVGTPEENVAHFFEVAKGIRY' A
#
# COMPACT_ATOMS: atom_id res chain seq x y z
N VAL A 1 3.62 3.62 4.02
CA VAL A 1 2.13 3.68 4.08
C VAL A 1 1.69 3.40 5.52
N ASP A 2 0.69 4.10 6.06
CA ASP A 2 0.17 3.80 7.40
C ASP A 2 -0.54 2.42 7.42
N PRO A 3 -0.29 1.52 8.40
CA PRO A 3 -0.92 0.19 8.42
C PRO A 3 -2.45 0.22 8.55
N GLY A 4 -3.02 1.24 9.20
CA GLY A 4 -4.46 1.43 9.34
C GLY A 4 -5.19 1.63 8.01
N VAL A 5 -4.47 2.03 6.96
CA VAL A 5 -5.00 2.12 5.59
C VAL A 5 -5.58 0.79 5.12
N LEU A 6 -5.03 -0.35 5.58
CA LEU A 6 -5.49 -1.69 5.18
C LEU A 6 -6.85 -2.07 5.74
N PHE A 7 -7.46 -1.26 6.61
CA PHE A 7 -8.88 -1.41 7.01
C PHE A 7 -9.84 -0.61 6.12
N GLY A 8 -9.32 0.20 5.19
CA GLY A 8 -10.13 0.97 4.24
C GLY A 8 -10.64 0.13 3.07
N SER A 9 -11.38 0.78 2.17
CA SER A 9 -11.78 0.16 0.90
C SER A 9 -10.57 -0.12 0.01
N LYS A 10 -10.71 -1.09 -0.92
CA LYS A 10 -9.67 -1.38 -1.93
C LYS A 10 -9.28 -0.15 -2.75
N GLU A 11 -10.25 0.71 -3.07
CA GLU A 11 -10.01 1.98 -3.73
C GLU A 11 -9.13 2.91 -2.88
N PHE A 12 -9.45 3.03 -1.59
CA PHE A 12 -8.65 3.84 -0.67
C PHE A 12 -7.22 3.33 -0.56
N ILE A 13 -7.02 2.01 -0.40
CA ILE A 13 -5.71 1.37 -0.37
C ILE A 13 -4.91 1.70 -1.65
N THR A 14 -5.54 1.54 -2.82
CA THR A 14 -4.95 1.84 -4.13
C THR A 14 -4.49 3.29 -4.21
N ASN A 15 -5.35 4.22 -3.81
CA ASN A 15 -5.07 5.65 -3.84
C ASN A 15 -3.91 6.02 -2.91
N ARG A 16 -3.84 5.42 -1.72
CA ARG A 16 -2.73 5.65 -0.77
C ARG A 16 -1.39 5.10 -1.27
N ILE A 17 -1.40 3.92 -1.91
CA ILE A 17 -0.20 3.35 -2.54
C ILE A 17 0.31 4.27 -3.66
N ASN A 18 -0.57 4.64 -4.59
CA ASN A 18 -0.22 5.50 -5.73
C ASN A 18 0.27 6.89 -5.28
N ASP A 19 -0.35 7.49 -4.27
CA ASP A 19 0.09 8.75 -3.67
C ASP A 19 1.49 8.64 -3.05
N THR A 20 1.75 7.54 -2.33
CA THR A 20 3.06 7.29 -1.71
C THR A 20 4.14 7.17 -2.77
N VAL A 21 3.91 6.33 -3.78
CA VAL A 21 4.88 6.10 -4.86
C VAL A 21 5.14 7.37 -5.68
N ARG A 22 4.09 8.13 -6.00
CA ARG A 22 4.24 9.41 -6.71
C ARG A 22 5.12 10.39 -5.93
N LYS A 23 4.94 10.49 -4.62
CA LYS A 23 5.71 11.39 -3.74
C LYS A 23 7.17 10.98 -3.62
N THR A 24 7.48 9.70 -3.72
CA THR A 24 8.86 9.18 -3.62
C THR A 24 9.64 9.20 -4.93
N GLY A 25 8.97 9.43 -6.06
CA GLY A 25 9.60 9.39 -7.38
C GLY A 25 9.88 7.98 -7.89
N LYS A 26 10.68 7.89 -8.96
CA LYS A 26 10.85 6.67 -9.78
C LYS A 26 11.98 5.72 -9.32
N GLY A 27 12.54 5.89 -8.13
CA GLY A 27 13.68 5.08 -7.68
C GLY A 27 14.14 5.41 -6.26
N LYS A 28 15.10 4.61 -5.74
CA LYS A 28 15.62 4.72 -4.36
C LYS A 28 14.52 4.63 -3.27
N HIS A 29 13.41 3.99 -3.58
CA HIS A 29 12.29 3.77 -2.65
C HIS A 29 11.89 2.30 -2.63
N ILE A 30 11.83 1.72 -1.44
CA ILE A 30 11.25 0.40 -1.19
C ILE A 30 9.87 0.65 -0.58
N LEU A 31 8.83 0.47 -1.38
CA LEU A 31 7.45 0.61 -0.91
C LEU A 31 7.17 -0.40 0.20
N ASN A 32 6.76 0.10 1.36
CA ASN A 32 6.35 -0.72 2.49
C ASN A 32 5.35 0.04 3.39
N LEU A 33 4.84 -0.65 4.40
CA LEU A 33 4.18 -0.02 5.54
C LEU A 33 5.21 0.72 6.41
N GLY A 34 4.74 1.73 7.15
CA GLY A 34 5.55 2.46 8.12
C GLY A 34 5.71 1.72 9.46
N HIS A 35 4.94 0.66 9.67
CA HIS A 35 4.99 -0.23 10.83
C HIS A 35 4.45 -1.62 10.44
N GLY A 36 4.43 -2.57 11.38
CA GLY A 36 3.87 -3.90 11.15
C GLY A 36 2.37 -3.88 10.81
N ILE A 37 1.91 -4.94 10.15
CA ILE A 37 0.48 -5.19 9.92
C ILE A 37 -0.23 -5.31 11.29
N ILE A 38 -1.40 -4.69 11.41
CA ILE A 38 -2.19 -4.69 12.65
C ILE A 38 -3.03 -5.97 12.71
N VAL A 39 -3.11 -6.60 13.88
CA VAL A 39 -3.98 -7.75 14.13
C VAL A 39 -5.43 -7.43 13.75
N GLY A 40 -6.07 -8.32 12.99
CA GLY A 40 -7.44 -8.12 12.49
C GLY A 40 -7.52 -7.39 11.15
N THR A 41 -6.39 -7.00 10.54
CA THR A 41 -6.36 -6.50 9.16
C THR A 41 -6.94 -7.57 8.22
N PRO A 42 -7.93 -7.26 7.34
CA PRO A 42 -8.46 -8.22 6.39
C PRO A 42 -7.36 -8.73 5.43
N GLU A 43 -7.18 -10.04 5.35
CA GLU A 43 -6.14 -10.64 4.48
C GLU A 43 -6.34 -10.27 3.01
N GLU A 44 -7.58 -10.14 2.55
CA GLU A 44 -7.92 -9.70 1.19
C GLU A 44 -7.41 -8.28 0.87
N ASN A 45 -7.33 -7.41 1.88
CA ASN A 45 -6.79 -6.07 1.73
C ASN A 45 -5.26 -6.08 1.72
N VAL A 46 -4.63 -7.01 2.45
CA VAL A 46 -3.19 -7.26 2.33
C VAL A 46 -2.85 -7.80 0.94
N ALA A 47 -3.63 -8.75 0.44
CA ALA A 47 -3.48 -9.29 -0.91
C ALA A 47 -3.64 -8.18 -1.97
N HIS A 48 -4.68 -7.34 -1.83
CA HIS A 48 -4.92 -6.18 -2.70
C HIS A 48 -3.75 -5.18 -2.66
N PHE A 49 -3.16 -4.93 -1.49
CA PHE A 49 -1.96 -4.10 -1.36
C PHE A 49 -0.80 -4.65 -2.21
N PHE A 50 -0.54 -5.96 -2.13
CA PHE A 50 0.51 -6.60 -2.94
C PHE A 50 0.19 -6.59 -4.43
N GLU A 51 -1.06 -6.82 -4.82
CA GLU A 51 -1.51 -6.78 -6.21
C GLU A 51 -1.22 -5.40 -6.83
N VAL A 52 -1.70 -4.33 -6.19
CA VAL A 52 -1.47 -2.95 -6.64
C VAL A 52 0.02 -2.62 -6.66
N ALA A 53 0.74 -2.91 -5.56
CA ALA A 53 2.16 -2.59 -5.44
C ALA A 53 3.00 -3.26 -6.55
N LYS A 54 2.73 -4.53 -6.86
CA LYS A 54 3.42 -5.27 -7.94
C LYS A 54 3.01 -4.82 -9.34
N GLY A 55 1.85 -4.18 -9.49
CA GLY A 55 1.36 -3.62 -10.75
C GLY A 55 2.05 -2.32 -11.19
N ILE A 56 2.74 -1.62 -10.28
CA ILE A 56 3.36 -0.32 -10.55
C ILE A 56 4.53 -0.44 -11.54
N ARG A 57 4.57 0.47 -12.51
CA ARG A 57 5.64 0.63 -13.51
C ARG A 57 6.04 2.12 -13.59
N TYR A 58 7.31 2.41 -13.87
CA TYR A 58 7.90 3.76 -13.85
C TYR A 58 8.36 4.25 -15.21
#